data_AF-A0AAD4VIR5-F1
#
_entry.id   AF-A0AAD4VIR5-F1
#
_cell.length_a   1.000
_cell.length_b   1.000
_cell.length_c   1.000
_cell.angle_alpha   90.00
_cell.angle_beta   90.00
_cell.angle_gamma   90.00
#
_symmetry.space_group_name_H-M   'P 1'
#
loop_
_entity.id
_entity.type
_entity.pdbx_description
1 polymer ?
#
loop_
_entity_poly.entity_id
_entity_poly.type
_entity_poly.pdbx_seq_one_letter_code
_entity_poly.pdbx_strand_id
1 'polypeptide(L)'
;MRKRDLAILMLSAFAIFFSLQHEGDFSFREAWMHLSDDYPIKYEADRLPPPIVADLNGDGKKEVLVATHDAKIQVLEPHSRRVDEGFSNARVLAEVSLLPDKIRISSGRRPVAMATGVIDKLRPGQRPRQVLVVVTSGWSVMCFDSNLKKLWEVNLQEDFPHNAHHREIAISISNYTLRHGDTGLVIVGVGRKEKKNNDKDHEEGGVSHLVGFERKSKTKKKRLGVAEKEKKKSQQVKKERKREAYLVEVSL
;
A
#
# COMPACT_ATOMS: atom_id res chain seq x y z
N MET A 1 -45.46 -4.79 40.86
CA MET A 1 -44.82 -3.73 40.04
C MET A 1 -45.71 -2.50 40.02
N ARG A 2 -45.16 -1.29 40.13
CA ARG A 2 -45.96 -0.07 39.98
C ARG A 2 -46.36 0.06 38.51
N LYS A 3 -47.54 0.62 38.22
CA LYS A 3 -48.05 0.82 36.83
C LYS A 3 -47.03 1.50 35.91
N ARG A 4 -46.19 2.36 36.48
CA ARG A 4 -45.08 3.06 35.80
C ARG A 4 -44.00 2.10 35.28
N ASP A 5 -43.62 1.09 36.06
CA ASP A 5 -42.54 0.18 35.69
C ASP A 5 -43.00 -0.74 34.55
N LEU A 6 -44.28 -1.15 34.56
CA LEU A 6 -44.92 -1.87 33.46
C LEU A 6 -44.97 -1.02 32.18
N ALA A 7 -45.32 0.27 32.29
CA ALA A 7 -45.38 1.17 31.14
C ALA A 7 -44.00 1.37 30.49
N ILE A 8 -42.94 1.51 31.31
CA ILE A 8 -41.55 1.62 30.81
C ILE A 8 -41.13 0.33 30.11
N LEU A 9 -41.46 -0.83 30.70
CA LEU A 9 -41.11 -2.13 30.12
C LEU A 9 -41.81 -2.34 28.77
N MET A 10 -43.10 -2.03 28.68
CA MET A 10 -43.85 -2.09 27.42
C MET A 10 -43.28 -1.12 26.38
N LEU A 11 -42.97 0.12 26.76
CA LEU A 11 -42.41 1.12 25.84
C LEU A 11 -41.04 0.69 25.30
N SER A 12 -40.18 0.13 26.16
CA SER A 12 -38.90 -0.43 25.73
C SER A 12 -39.05 -1.64 24.81
N ALA A 13 -39.99 -2.54 25.08
CA ALA A 13 -40.29 -3.69 24.22
C ALA A 13 -40.80 -3.25 22.84
N PHE A 14 -41.68 -2.24 22.80
CA PHE A 14 -42.13 -1.64 21.54
C PHE A 14 -41.01 -0.96 20.78
N ALA A 15 -40.13 -0.21 21.45
CA ALA A 15 -38.99 0.44 20.80
C ALA A 15 -38.02 -0.59 20.17
N ILE A 16 -37.73 -1.69 20.87
CA ILE A 16 -36.91 -2.78 20.35
C ILE A 16 -37.61 -3.47 19.18
N PHE A 17 -38.90 -3.81 19.32
CA PHE A 17 -39.68 -4.45 18.27
C PHE A 17 -39.74 -3.59 17.00
N PHE A 18 -39.97 -2.29 17.14
CA PHE A 18 -40.00 -1.35 16.03
C PHE A 18 -38.62 -1.19 15.40
N SER A 19 -37.56 -1.14 16.20
CA SER A 19 -36.18 -1.08 15.69
C SER A 19 -35.80 -2.33 14.90
N LEU A 20 -36.26 -3.52 15.31
CA LEU A 20 -36.00 -4.78 14.60
C LEU A 20 -36.83 -4.91 13.32
N GLN A 21 -38.08 -4.47 13.32
CA GLN A 21 -38.95 -4.47 12.14
C GLN A 21 -38.52 -3.43 11.10
N HIS A 22 -37.89 -2.34 11.55
CA HIS A 22 -37.32 -1.30 10.70
C HIS A 22 -35.80 -1.44 10.55
N GLU A 23 -35.24 -2.63 10.71
CA GLU A 23 -33.93 -2.93 10.14
C GLU A 23 -34.01 -2.62 8.65
N GLY A 24 -33.42 -1.50 8.25
CA GLY A 24 -33.60 -0.96 6.91
C GLY A 24 -33.15 -1.96 5.85
N ASP A 25 -33.96 -2.13 4.81
CA ASP A 25 -33.55 -2.89 3.65
C ASP A 25 -32.41 -2.18 2.93
N PHE A 26 -31.29 -2.90 2.73
CA PHE A 26 -30.23 -2.44 1.86
C PHE A 26 -30.56 -2.82 0.43
N SER A 27 -30.78 -1.83 -0.42
CA SER A 27 -30.84 -2.04 -1.87
C SER A 27 -29.54 -1.56 -2.51
N PHE A 28 -28.93 -2.43 -3.31
CA PHE A 28 -27.84 -2.02 -4.19
C PHE A 28 -28.46 -1.41 -5.44
N ARG A 29 -28.08 -0.17 -5.74
CA ARG A 29 -28.45 0.48 -6.99
C ARG A 29 -27.20 0.64 -7.83
N GLU A 30 -27.33 0.33 -9.11
CA GLU A 30 -26.30 0.64 -10.10
C GLU A 30 -26.05 2.15 -10.06
N ALA A 31 -24.77 2.54 -10.10
CA ALA A 31 -24.37 3.94 -9.99
C ALA A 31 -23.43 4.29 -11.13
N TRP A 32 -22.26 3.65 -11.16
CA TRP A 32 -21.26 3.91 -12.18
C TRP A 32 -20.33 2.71 -12.39
N MET A 33 -19.63 2.73 -13.52
CA MET A 33 -18.61 1.76 -13.91
C MET A 33 -17.39 2.46 -14.50
N HIS A 34 -16.27 1.76 -14.47
CA HIS A 34 -15.06 2.12 -15.18
C HIS A 34 -14.53 0.84 -15.84
N LEU A 35 -14.51 0.83 -17.16
CA LEU A 35 -14.04 -0.31 -17.93
C LEU A 35 -12.52 -0.33 -17.94
N SER A 36 -11.95 -1.50 -17.69
CA SER A 36 -10.54 -1.79 -17.85
C SER A 36 -10.41 -2.91 -18.88
N ASP A 37 -9.57 -2.72 -19.88
CA ASP A 37 -9.56 -3.53 -21.11
C ASP A 37 -8.93 -4.94 -20.95
N ASP A 38 -8.50 -5.34 -19.75
CA ASP A 38 -7.54 -6.44 -19.56
C ASP A 38 -8.11 -7.70 -18.89
N TYR A 39 -9.40 -7.97 -19.07
CA TYR A 39 -9.99 -9.25 -18.66
C TYR A 39 -9.96 -10.27 -19.83
N PRO A 40 -9.56 -11.54 -19.60
CA PRO A 40 -9.13 -12.14 -18.35
C PRO A 40 -7.63 -11.95 -18.03
N ILE A 41 -7.31 -11.80 -16.73
CA ILE A 41 -5.94 -11.74 -16.23
C ILE A 41 -5.26 -13.10 -16.46
N LYS A 42 -4.22 -13.14 -17.30
CA LYS A 42 -3.51 -14.39 -17.66
C LYS A 42 -2.59 -14.92 -16.56
N TYR A 43 -1.91 -14.02 -15.85
CA TYR A 43 -0.95 -14.38 -14.79
C TYR A 43 -1.19 -13.54 -13.54
N GLU A 44 -1.09 -14.17 -12.37
CA GLU A 44 -1.22 -13.48 -11.08
C GLU A 44 -0.20 -12.34 -10.92
N ALA A 45 0.99 -12.51 -11.51
CA ALA A 45 2.03 -11.47 -11.51
C ALA A 45 1.64 -10.20 -12.28
N ASP A 46 0.70 -10.29 -13.22
CA ASP A 46 0.23 -9.15 -14.00
C ASP A 46 -0.93 -8.40 -13.33
N ARG A 47 -1.42 -8.91 -12.20
CA ARG A 47 -2.52 -8.30 -11.46
C ARG A 47 -2.10 -6.92 -10.95
N LEU A 48 -2.92 -5.92 -11.24
CA LEU A 48 -2.78 -4.57 -10.70
C LEU A 48 -3.25 -4.50 -9.24
N PRO A 49 -2.72 -3.56 -8.44
CA PRO A 49 -3.18 -3.32 -7.09
C PRO A 49 -4.67 -2.96 -7.06
N PRO A 50 -5.38 -3.28 -5.97
CA PRO A 50 -6.78 -2.90 -5.82
C PRO A 50 -6.96 -1.38 -5.89
N PRO A 51 -8.13 -0.91 -6.35
CA PRO A 51 -8.42 0.52 -6.36
C PRO A 51 -8.50 1.08 -4.93
N ILE A 52 -8.17 2.36 -4.77
CA ILE A 52 -8.21 3.06 -3.47
C ILE A 52 -9.31 4.10 -3.49
N VAL A 53 -10.10 4.17 -2.42
CA VAL A 53 -11.10 5.23 -2.23
C VAL A 53 -10.56 6.22 -1.19
N ALA A 54 -10.28 7.45 -1.63
CA ALA A 54 -9.66 8.48 -0.79
C ALA A 54 -10.26 9.86 -1.08
N ASP A 55 -10.10 10.80 -0.16
CA ASP A 55 -10.36 12.22 -0.41
C ASP A 55 -8.97 12.87 -0.54
N LEU A 56 -8.50 13.03 -1.77
CA LEU A 56 -7.12 13.44 -2.05
C LEU A 56 -6.92 14.92 -1.73
N ASN A 57 -7.90 15.76 -2.08
CA ASN A 57 -7.79 17.21 -1.99
C ASN A 57 -8.34 17.79 -0.67
N GLY A 58 -9.01 16.96 0.14
CA GLY A 58 -9.60 17.30 1.44
C GLY A 58 -10.96 18.01 1.33
N ASP A 59 -11.64 17.94 0.19
CA ASP A 59 -12.92 18.62 -0.04
C ASP A 59 -14.16 17.89 0.51
N GLY A 60 -13.97 16.68 1.05
CA GLY A 60 -15.00 15.83 1.62
C GLY A 60 -15.62 14.85 0.61
N LYS A 61 -15.32 14.98 -0.69
CA LYS A 61 -15.72 14.02 -1.71
C LYS A 61 -14.65 12.94 -1.83
N LYS A 62 -15.07 11.72 -2.12
CA LYS A 62 -14.16 10.60 -2.33
C LYS A 62 -13.92 10.40 -3.81
N GLU A 63 -12.66 10.37 -4.20
CA GLU A 63 -12.21 9.89 -5.49
C GLU A 63 -11.80 8.42 -5.41
N VAL A 64 -11.76 7.76 -6.58
CA VAL A 64 -11.29 6.38 -6.72
C VAL A 64 -10.01 6.38 -7.55
N LEU A 65 -8.91 5.91 -6.97
CA LEU A 65 -7.63 5.77 -7.65
C LEU A 65 -7.50 4.37 -8.24
N VAL A 66 -7.20 4.31 -9.53
CA VAL A 66 -7.08 3.05 -10.28
C VAL A 66 -5.73 3.02 -10.99
N ALA A 67 -5.03 1.89 -10.84
CA ALA A 67 -3.84 1.58 -11.63
C ALA A 67 -4.25 1.03 -12.99
N THR A 68 -3.47 1.33 -14.03
CA THR A 68 -3.67 0.81 -15.38
C THR A 68 -2.44 0.02 -15.86
N HIS A 69 -2.65 -0.88 -16.83
CA HIS A 69 -1.58 -1.74 -17.35
C HIS A 69 -0.53 -0.97 -18.19
N ASP A 70 -0.89 0.20 -18.73
CA ASP A 70 0.03 1.11 -19.41
C ASP A 70 0.89 1.96 -18.45
N ALA A 71 1.02 1.50 -17.20
CA ALA A 71 1.82 2.10 -16.13
C ALA A 71 1.38 3.53 -15.81
N LYS A 72 0.07 3.72 -15.61
CA LYS A 72 -0.50 4.99 -15.15
C LYS A 72 -1.38 4.79 -13.92
N ILE A 73 -1.65 5.91 -13.25
CA ILE A 73 -2.67 6.02 -12.22
C ILE A 73 -3.71 7.02 -12.70
N GLN A 74 -4.98 6.64 -12.61
CA GLN A 74 -6.13 7.49 -12.87
C GLN A 74 -6.85 7.82 -11.56
N VAL A 75 -7.31 9.06 -11.43
CA VAL A 75 -8.20 9.51 -10.36
C VAL A 75 -9.59 9.66 -10.97
N LEU A 76 -10.53 8.88 -10.46
CA LEU A 76 -11.90 8.81 -10.94
C LEU A 76 -12.82 9.53 -9.96
N GLU A 77 -13.74 10.33 -10.50
CA GLU A 77 -14.86 10.85 -9.75
C GLU A 77 -16.07 9.93 -9.94
N PRO A 78 -16.57 9.31 -8.87
CA PRO A 78 -17.81 8.55 -8.91
C PRO A 78 -18.98 9.51 -9.12
N HIS A 79 -19.64 9.41 -10.27
CA HIS A 79 -20.79 10.26 -10.57
C HIS A 79 -22.03 9.76 -9.82
N SER A 80 -22.69 10.61 -9.03
CA SER A 80 -23.94 10.25 -8.32
C SER A 80 -25.19 10.60 -9.09
N ARG A 81 -25.10 10.85 -10.41
CA ARG A 81 -26.28 11.18 -11.19
C ARG A 81 -27.25 10.00 -11.09
N ARG A 82 -28.48 10.26 -10.66
CA ARG A 82 -29.58 9.31 -10.78
C ARG A 82 -29.75 9.05 -12.28
N VAL A 83 -29.15 7.97 -12.75
CA VAL A 83 -29.56 7.39 -14.01
C VAL A 83 -30.74 6.53 -13.62
N ASP A 84 -31.92 6.86 -14.14
CA ASP A 84 -33.12 6.11 -13.83
C ASP A 84 -33.01 4.65 -14.34
N GLU A 85 -32.02 4.35 -15.20
CA GLU A 85 -31.66 3.03 -15.70
C GLU A 85 -30.13 2.89 -15.93
N GLY A 86 -29.43 2.00 -15.22
CA GLY A 86 -28.09 1.54 -15.61
C GLY A 86 -26.88 2.16 -14.91
N PHE A 87 -25.70 1.63 -15.24
CA PHE A 87 -24.40 2.19 -14.85
C PHE A 87 -24.02 3.42 -15.70
N SER A 88 -23.55 4.49 -15.05
CA SER A 88 -22.88 5.60 -15.73
C SER A 88 -21.35 5.39 -15.84
N ASN A 89 -20.67 6.00 -16.80
CA ASN A 89 -19.20 5.96 -16.81
C ASN A 89 -18.62 6.91 -15.76
N ALA A 90 -17.64 6.44 -14.98
CA ALA A 90 -16.88 7.29 -14.07
C ALA A 90 -16.06 8.34 -14.84
N ARG A 91 -16.00 9.56 -14.30
CA ARG A 91 -15.23 10.64 -14.91
C ARG A 91 -13.77 10.56 -14.46
N VAL A 92 -12.83 10.52 -15.40
CA VAL A 92 -11.40 10.66 -15.10
C VAL A 92 -11.12 12.14 -14.80
N LEU A 93 -10.71 12.46 -13.57
CA LEU A 93 -10.34 13.80 -13.14
C LEU A 93 -8.89 14.13 -13.50
N ALA A 94 -7.99 13.16 -13.31
CA ALA A 94 -6.57 13.31 -13.54
C ALA A 94 -5.93 11.95 -13.86
N GLU A 95 -4.81 11.98 -14.56
CA GLU A 95 -3.99 10.81 -14.88
C GLU A 95 -2.51 11.17 -14.75
N VAL A 96 -1.70 10.23 -14.26
CA VAL A 96 -0.24 10.37 -14.21
C VAL A 96 0.45 9.11 -14.70
N SER A 97 1.51 9.27 -15.49
CA SER A 97 2.37 8.16 -15.91
C SER A 97 3.43 7.85 -14.85
N LEU A 98 3.66 6.57 -14.60
CA LEU A 98 4.74 6.05 -13.76
C LEU A 98 6.04 5.84 -14.54
N LEU A 99 6.01 6.10 -15.84
CA LEU A 99 7.19 6.02 -16.70
C LEU A 99 8.17 7.18 -16.38
N PRO A 100 9.49 6.98 -16.54
CA PRO A 100 10.44 8.07 -16.50
C PRO A 100 10.19 9.08 -17.64
N ASP A 101 10.34 10.37 -17.36
CA ASP A 101 10.08 11.47 -18.33
C ASP A 101 10.80 11.31 -19.68
N LYS A 102 11.96 10.64 -19.69
CA LYS A 102 12.85 10.52 -20.85
C LYS A 102 12.90 9.12 -21.45
N ILE A 103 12.26 8.12 -20.84
CA ILE A 103 12.42 6.72 -21.21
C ILE A 103 11.05 6.06 -21.28
N ARG A 104 10.61 5.69 -22.49
CA ARG A 104 9.34 4.99 -22.73
C ARG A 104 9.48 3.47 -22.56
N ILE A 105 10.14 3.04 -21.49
CA ILE A 105 10.26 1.62 -21.15
C ILE A 105 9.33 1.37 -19.96
N SER A 106 8.29 0.57 -20.18
CA SER A 106 7.32 0.16 -19.16
C SER A 106 7.81 -0.98 -18.26
N SER A 107 8.92 -1.62 -18.63
CA SER A 107 9.52 -2.70 -17.85
C SER A 107 9.85 -2.22 -16.43
N GLY A 108 9.37 -2.95 -15.42
CA GLY A 108 9.55 -2.58 -14.01
C GLY A 108 8.69 -1.41 -13.52
N ARG A 109 7.83 -0.81 -14.36
CA ARG A 109 6.96 0.33 -14.00
C ARG A 109 5.51 -0.05 -13.70
N ARG A 110 5.16 -1.33 -13.82
CA ARG A 110 3.84 -1.82 -13.41
C ARG A 110 3.61 -1.54 -11.92
N PRO A 111 2.49 -0.90 -11.52
CA PRO A 111 2.10 -0.78 -10.13
C PRO A 111 1.87 -2.16 -9.50
N VAL A 112 2.33 -2.37 -8.28
CA VAL A 112 2.13 -3.63 -7.52
C VAL A 112 1.49 -3.40 -6.16
N ALA A 113 1.67 -2.21 -5.59
CA ALA A 113 0.97 -1.78 -4.40
C ALA A 113 0.76 -0.27 -4.45
N MET A 114 -0.34 0.16 -3.85
CA MET A 114 -0.67 1.57 -3.68
C MET A 114 -1.22 1.79 -2.28
N ALA A 115 -1.00 2.97 -1.72
CA ALA A 115 -1.67 3.43 -0.51
C ALA A 115 -1.80 4.95 -0.52
N THR A 116 -2.80 5.46 0.18
CA THR A 116 -2.95 6.89 0.44
C THR A 116 -2.83 7.19 1.93
N GLY A 117 -2.39 8.40 2.26
CA GLY A 117 -2.30 8.85 3.65
C GLY A 117 -1.93 10.31 3.75
N VAL A 118 -1.91 10.84 4.97
CA VAL A 118 -1.62 12.25 5.24
C VAL A 118 -0.19 12.36 5.77
N ILE A 119 0.62 13.21 5.13
CA ILE A 119 1.99 13.50 5.57
C ILE A 119 2.08 14.85 6.27
N ASP A 120 1.21 15.82 5.94
CA ASP A 120 1.28 17.14 6.57
C ASP A 120 0.68 17.16 7.98
N LYS A 121 1.30 17.95 8.88
CA LYS A 121 0.68 18.28 10.17
C LYS A 121 -0.55 19.15 9.95
N LEU A 122 -1.69 18.72 10.47
CA LEU A 122 -2.96 19.44 10.33
C LEU A 122 -2.87 20.80 11.02
N ARG A 123 -3.02 21.87 10.26
CA ARG A 123 -3.14 23.24 10.80
C ARG A 123 -4.62 23.57 11.02
N PRO A 124 -4.97 24.34 12.06
CA PRO A 124 -6.34 24.80 12.24
C PRO A 124 -6.86 25.51 10.98
N GLY A 125 -8.01 25.04 10.46
CA GLY A 125 -8.63 25.60 9.26
C GLY A 125 -8.09 25.07 7.92
N GLN A 126 -7.04 24.25 7.91
CA GLN A 126 -6.54 23.61 6.70
C GLN A 126 -7.20 22.24 6.49
N ARG A 127 -7.60 21.94 5.26
CA ARG A 127 -8.11 20.63 4.87
C ARG A 127 -6.93 19.65 4.71
N PRO A 128 -6.98 18.45 5.34
CA PRO A 128 -5.91 17.47 5.19
C PRO A 128 -5.89 16.96 3.76
N ARG A 129 -4.78 17.18 3.06
CA ARG A 129 -4.54 16.58 1.74
C ARG A 129 -3.88 15.23 1.91
N GLN A 130 -4.25 14.28 1.08
CA GLN A 130 -3.61 12.97 1.05
C GLN A 130 -2.56 12.93 -0.06
N VAL A 131 -1.51 12.16 0.20
CA VAL A 131 -0.55 11.74 -0.82
C VAL A 131 -0.90 10.33 -1.27
N LEU A 132 -0.50 10.01 -2.50
CA LEU A 132 -0.51 8.65 -3.03
C LEU A 132 0.93 8.13 -3.06
N VAL A 133 1.15 6.96 -2.46
CA VAL A 133 2.40 6.21 -2.62
C VAL A 133 2.14 5.00 -3.50
N VAL A 134 3.00 4.80 -4.50
CA VAL A 134 2.96 3.68 -5.42
C VAL A 134 4.28 2.94 -5.37
N VAL A 135 4.21 1.61 -5.27
CA VAL A 135 5.36 0.72 -5.45
C VAL A 135 5.21 0.00 -6.78
N THR A 136 6.29 -0.07 -7.56
CA THR A 136 6.31 -0.74 -8.86
C THR A 136 7.03 -2.09 -8.83
N SER A 137 6.81 -2.90 -9.88
CA SER A 137 7.45 -4.21 -10.03
C SER A 137 8.99 -4.16 -10.12
N GLY A 138 9.55 -3.02 -10.52
CA GLY A 138 10.99 -2.72 -10.54
C GLY A 138 11.49 -1.99 -9.30
N TRP A 139 10.83 -2.19 -8.14
CA TRP A 139 11.26 -1.69 -6.83
C TRP A 139 11.33 -0.16 -6.70
N SER A 140 10.65 0.57 -7.58
CA SER A 140 10.54 2.02 -7.44
C SER A 140 9.38 2.36 -6.51
N VAL A 141 9.66 3.18 -5.51
CA VAL A 141 8.66 3.79 -4.63
C VAL A 141 8.51 5.24 -5.04
N MET A 142 7.30 5.64 -5.37
CA MET A 142 6.97 7.00 -5.81
C MET A 142 5.91 7.58 -4.88
N CYS A 143 6.01 8.87 -4.61
CA CYS A 143 5.00 9.61 -3.88
C CYS A 143 4.49 10.77 -4.72
N PHE A 144 3.17 10.95 -4.72
CA PHE A 144 2.47 11.97 -5.47
C PHE A 144 1.59 12.81 -4.52
N ASP A 145 1.49 14.10 -4.81
CA ASP A 145 0.56 14.98 -4.10
C ASP A 145 -0.90 14.75 -4.53
N SER A 146 -1.81 15.54 -3.97
CA SER A 146 -3.25 15.50 -4.26
C SER A 146 -3.61 15.78 -5.72
N ASN A 147 -2.70 16.37 -6.51
CA ASN A 147 -2.89 16.68 -7.92
C ASN A 147 -2.12 15.70 -8.84
N LEU A 148 -1.67 14.56 -8.29
CA LEU A 148 -0.80 13.58 -8.95
C LEU A 148 0.55 14.14 -9.42
N LYS A 149 1.04 15.23 -8.81
CA LYS A 149 2.41 15.69 -9.05
C LYS A 149 3.37 14.85 -8.23
N LYS A 150 4.36 14.24 -8.90
CA LYS A 150 5.40 13.45 -8.25
C LYS A 150 6.22 14.34 -7.30
N LEU A 151 6.20 14.01 -6.01
CA LEU A 151 6.99 14.67 -4.97
C LEU A 151 8.42 14.12 -4.96
N TRP A 152 8.54 12.80 -5.02
CA TRP A 152 9.83 12.09 -5.02
C TRP A 152 9.69 10.67 -5.57
N GLU A 153 10.83 10.07 -5.91
CA GLU A 153 10.97 8.70 -6.36
C GLU A 153 12.27 8.12 -5.79
N VAL A 154 12.20 6.92 -5.23
CA VAL A 154 13.35 6.15 -4.75
C VAL A 154 13.32 4.78 -5.40
N ASN A 155 14.40 4.40 -6.06
CA ASN A 155 14.56 3.05 -6.60
C ASN A 155 15.35 2.20 -5.61
N LEU A 156 14.76 1.07 -5.21
CA LEU A 156 15.35 0.17 -4.22
C LEU A 156 15.95 -1.09 -4.86
N GLN A 157 16.03 -1.18 -6.18
CA GLN A 157 16.50 -2.40 -6.87
C GLN A 157 17.88 -2.87 -6.39
N GLU A 158 18.77 -1.95 -6.01
CA GLU A 158 20.11 -2.26 -5.51
C GLU A 158 20.12 -2.92 -4.12
N ASP A 159 19.07 -2.68 -3.31
CA ASP A 159 18.94 -3.26 -1.97
C ASP A 159 18.39 -4.70 -1.99
N PHE A 160 18.07 -5.22 -3.19
CA PHE A 160 17.38 -6.49 -3.40
C PHE A 160 18.16 -7.35 -4.40
N PRO A 161 18.23 -8.68 -4.20
CA PRO A 161 18.81 -9.58 -5.20
C PRO A 161 18.10 -9.43 -6.56
N HIS A 162 18.85 -9.56 -7.65
CA HIS A 162 18.34 -9.39 -9.02
C HIS A 162 17.13 -10.29 -9.37
N ASN A 163 16.98 -11.43 -8.68
CA ASN A 163 15.89 -12.39 -8.90
C ASN A 163 14.79 -12.29 -7.83
N ALA A 164 14.79 -11.24 -7.00
CA ALA A 164 13.77 -11.05 -5.99
C ALA A 164 12.44 -10.62 -6.64
N HIS A 165 11.38 -11.35 -6.31
CA HIS A 165 10.02 -10.98 -6.67
C HIS A 165 9.24 -10.56 -5.43
N HIS A 166 8.40 -9.54 -5.60
CA HIS A 166 7.40 -9.18 -4.60
C HIS A 166 6.39 -10.31 -4.46
N ARG A 167 6.09 -10.69 -3.22
CA ARG A 167 4.96 -11.56 -2.90
C ARG A 167 3.84 -10.75 -2.27
N GLU A 168 4.19 -9.94 -1.29
CA GLU A 168 3.29 -9.10 -0.49
C GLU A 168 3.99 -7.76 -0.27
N ILE A 169 3.26 -6.66 -0.41
CA ILE A 169 3.76 -5.32 -0.11
C ILE A 169 2.72 -4.62 0.75
N ALA A 170 3.16 -4.05 1.87
CA ALA A 170 2.36 -3.21 2.75
C ALA A 170 2.97 -1.81 2.79
N ILE A 171 2.12 -0.79 2.71
CA ILE A 171 2.54 0.61 2.75
C ILE A 171 1.82 1.28 3.91
N SER A 172 2.55 1.96 4.79
CA SER A 172 2.02 2.78 5.87
C SER A 172 2.52 4.21 5.70
N ILE A 173 1.61 5.18 5.77
CA ILE A 173 1.89 6.60 5.56
C ILE A 173 1.39 7.35 6.78
N SER A 174 2.25 8.18 7.38
CA SER A 174 1.90 8.99 8.55
C SER A 174 2.58 10.36 8.49
N ASN A 175 2.09 11.30 9.30
CA ASN A 175 2.68 12.62 9.51
C ASN A 175 3.72 12.63 10.65
N TYR A 176 4.26 11.45 10.99
CA TYR A 176 5.31 11.35 12.00
C TYR A 176 6.64 11.83 11.41
N THR A 177 7.35 12.67 12.15
CA THR A 177 8.59 13.31 11.68
C THR A 177 9.76 12.73 12.46
N LEU A 178 10.71 12.06 11.79
CA LEU A 178 11.88 11.46 12.44
C LEU A 178 12.98 12.48 12.70
N ARG A 179 13.18 13.40 11.75
CA ARG A 179 14.23 14.42 11.80
C ARG A 179 13.62 15.81 11.73
N HIS A 180 14.41 16.78 12.17
CA HIS A 180 14.03 18.17 12.05
C HIS A 180 13.98 18.58 10.58
N GLY A 181 12.83 19.08 10.13
CA GLY A 181 12.59 19.45 8.73
C GLY A 181 11.74 18.44 7.96
N ASP A 182 11.56 17.24 8.49
CA ASP A 182 10.68 16.25 7.87
C ASP A 182 9.21 16.66 8.05
N THR A 183 8.39 16.27 7.09
CA THR A 183 6.94 16.49 7.05
C THR A 183 6.20 15.22 7.46
N GLY A 184 6.67 14.04 7.05
CA GLY A 184 6.04 12.76 7.39
C GLY A 184 6.94 11.55 7.15
N LEU A 185 6.33 10.37 7.27
CA LEU A 185 6.99 9.07 7.23
C LEU A 185 6.21 8.09 6.35
N VAL A 186 6.92 7.47 5.41
CA VAL A 186 6.43 6.35 4.60
C VAL A 186 7.22 5.10 4.94
N ILE A 187 6.51 4.05 5.33
CA ILE A 187 7.07 2.73 5.62
C ILE A 187 6.57 1.76 4.55
N VAL A 188 7.50 1.10 3.87
CA VAL A 188 7.20 0.02 2.90
C VAL A 188 7.72 -1.30 3.45
N GLY A 189 6.80 -2.21 3.76
CA GLY A 189 7.09 -3.58 4.16
C GLY A 189 6.97 -4.52 2.96
N VAL A 190 7.99 -5.36 2.73
CA VAL A 190 8.01 -6.30 1.60
C VAL A 190 8.20 -7.73 2.08
N GLY A 191 7.25 -8.59 1.72
CA GLY A 191 7.41 -10.04 1.71
C GLY A 191 7.96 -10.51 0.36
N ARG A 192 9.08 -11.24 0.38
CA ARG A 192 9.75 -11.73 -0.83
C ARG A 192 9.46 -13.23 -1.05
N LYS A 193 9.47 -13.67 -2.30
CA LYS A 193 9.54 -15.10 -2.65
C LYS A 193 10.81 -15.31 -3.46
N GLU A 194 11.76 -16.04 -2.89
CA GLU A 194 12.93 -16.49 -3.65
C GLU A 194 12.52 -17.64 -4.57
N LYS A 195 12.88 -17.53 -5.85
CA LYS A 195 12.83 -18.65 -6.76
C LYS A 195 13.99 -19.57 -6.37
N LYS A 196 13.68 -20.71 -5.74
CA LYS A 196 14.68 -21.78 -5.63
C LYS A 196 14.96 -22.27 -7.04
N ASN A 197 16.20 -22.09 -7.51
CA ASN A 197 16.70 -22.88 -8.62
C ASN A 197 16.72 -24.32 -8.13
N ASN A 198 15.82 -25.15 -8.64
CA ASN A 198 16.01 -26.59 -8.55
C ASN A 198 17.07 -26.95 -9.60
N ASP A 199 18.33 -26.94 -9.17
CA ASP A 199 19.37 -27.80 -9.69
C ASP A 199 20.44 -28.02 -8.60
N LYS A 200 20.43 -29.25 -8.08
CA LYS A 200 21.49 -30.03 -7.43
C LYS A 200 22.41 -29.38 -6.37
N ASP A 201 22.24 -29.88 -5.14
CA ASP A 201 23.25 -30.30 -4.16
C ASP A 201 24.40 -29.33 -3.81
N HIS A 202 24.31 -28.70 -2.64
CA HIS A 202 25.06 -29.08 -1.42
C HIS A 202 24.97 -27.97 -0.34
N GLU A 203 24.90 -28.44 0.90
CA GLU A 203 24.87 -27.64 2.13
C GLU A 203 26.09 -26.72 2.29
N GLU A 204 25.85 -25.47 2.69
CA GLU A 204 26.64 -24.74 3.70
C GLU A 204 25.82 -23.47 4.06
N GLY A 205 25.34 -23.32 5.31
CA GLY A 205 26.11 -22.65 6.37
C GLY A 205 25.72 -21.16 6.44
N GLY A 206 24.74 -20.81 7.28
CA GLY A 206 24.16 -19.47 7.32
C GLY A 206 24.95 -18.40 8.08
N VAL A 207 24.62 -17.13 7.80
CA VAL A 207 24.75 -15.98 8.72
C VAL A 207 23.52 -15.09 8.51
N SER A 208 22.77 -14.83 9.58
CA SER A 208 21.69 -13.84 9.60
C SER A 208 22.27 -12.46 9.88
N HIS A 209 22.25 -11.56 8.90
CA HIS A 209 22.54 -10.14 9.12
C HIS A 209 21.24 -9.37 9.32
N LEU A 210 20.99 -8.90 10.55
CA LEU A 210 20.15 -7.72 10.77
C LEU A 210 20.96 -6.51 10.30
N VAL A 211 20.60 -5.95 9.14
CA VAL A 211 21.22 -4.73 8.65
C VAL A 211 20.29 -3.56 8.93
N GLY A 212 20.56 -2.85 10.03
CA GLY A 212 20.07 -1.49 10.21
C GLY A 212 21.04 -0.52 9.54
N PHE A 213 20.62 0.19 8.50
CA PHE A 213 21.46 1.21 7.87
C PHE A 213 21.20 2.58 8.51
N GLU A 214 22.15 3.02 9.33
CA GLU A 214 22.31 4.40 9.76
C GLU A 214 23.29 5.10 8.81
N ARG A 215 22.88 6.20 8.18
CA ARG A 215 23.74 6.97 7.26
C ARG A 215 24.78 7.74 8.08
N LYS A 216 25.99 7.20 8.27
CA LYS A 216 27.12 7.91 8.90
C LYS A 216 28.14 8.45 7.89
N SER A 217 28.50 9.71 8.12
CA SER A 217 29.51 10.50 7.40
C SER A 217 30.90 9.84 7.44
N LYS A 218 31.66 9.99 6.35
CA LYS A 218 32.98 9.38 6.11
C LYS A 218 34.02 9.81 7.13
N THR A 219 34.61 8.88 7.89
CA THR A 219 36.03 8.96 8.31
C THR A 219 36.63 7.57 8.52
N LYS A 220 37.92 7.46 8.19
CA LYS A 220 38.72 6.26 7.89
C LYS A 220 39.41 5.69 9.13
N LYS A 221 39.38 4.37 9.41
CA LYS A 221 40.53 3.61 9.95
C LYS A 221 40.37 2.06 9.97
N LYS A 222 41.25 1.44 9.17
CA LYS A 222 41.90 0.10 9.19
C LYS A 222 42.05 -0.63 10.57
N ARG A 223 41.79 -1.97 10.62
CA ARG A 223 42.74 -3.13 10.69
C ARG A 223 42.17 -4.42 11.37
N LEU A 224 42.51 -5.59 10.76
CA LEU A 224 42.68 -7.00 11.25
C LEU A 224 41.56 -7.69 12.08
N GLY A 225 41.28 -9.00 12.02
CA GLY A 225 41.83 -10.17 11.31
C GLY A 225 41.25 -11.48 11.89
N VAL A 226 41.02 -12.49 11.03
CA VAL A 226 41.05 -13.97 11.20
C VAL A 226 40.60 -14.63 12.52
N ALA A 227 39.60 -15.53 12.46
CA ALA A 227 39.68 -16.91 12.96
C ALA A 227 38.40 -17.72 12.66
N GLU A 228 38.62 -18.96 12.24
CA GLU A 228 37.68 -19.93 11.66
C GLU A 228 37.16 -20.92 12.72
N LYS A 229 35.94 -21.44 12.47
CA LYS A 229 35.30 -22.71 12.91
C LYS A 229 35.67 -23.31 14.29
N GLU A 230 34.65 -23.52 15.12
CA GLU A 230 34.16 -24.87 15.51
C GLU A 230 33.14 -24.79 16.66
N LYS A 231 31.91 -25.24 16.38
CA LYS A 231 31.08 -26.14 17.22
C LYS A 231 29.61 -26.06 16.81
N LYS A 232 29.30 -26.77 15.73
CA LYS A 232 27.99 -27.38 15.51
C LYS A 232 27.83 -28.52 16.51
N LYS A 233 26.89 -28.42 17.45
CA LYS A 233 26.09 -29.55 17.98
C LYS A 233 25.06 -29.01 18.97
N SER A 234 23.95 -28.51 18.42
CA SER A 234 22.63 -28.40 19.08
C SER A 234 21.64 -27.92 18.01
N GLN A 235 21.40 -28.77 17.01
CA GLN A 235 20.25 -28.62 16.12
C GLN A 235 19.39 -29.86 16.31
N GLN A 236 18.28 -29.68 17.02
CA GLN A 236 17.09 -30.46 16.77
C GLN A 236 15.88 -29.58 17.08
N VAL A 237 14.97 -29.51 16.10
CA VAL A 237 13.60 -28.94 16.16
C VAL A 237 13.48 -27.40 16.00
N LYS A 238 13.33 -26.95 14.75
CA LYS A 238 12.20 -26.12 14.27
C LYS A 238 12.36 -25.77 12.78
N LYS A 239 11.51 -26.36 11.96
CA LYS A 239 11.39 -26.06 10.53
C LYS A 239 10.43 -24.88 10.36
N GLU A 240 10.92 -23.66 10.57
CA GLU A 240 10.17 -22.44 10.24
C GLU A 240 10.53 -21.97 8.83
N ARG A 241 9.50 -21.76 8.01
CA ARG A 241 9.61 -21.04 6.73
C ARG A 241 10.20 -19.67 7.02
N LYS A 242 11.46 -19.44 6.68
CA LYS A 242 12.05 -18.09 6.70
C LYS A 242 11.28 -17.20 5.73
N ARG A 243 10.42 -16.35 6.29
CA ARG A 243 9.88 -15.17 5.63
C ARG A 243 10.84 -14.05 6.01
N GLU A 244 11.61 -13.55 5.06
CA GLU A 244 12.37 -12.34 5.29
C GLU A 244 11.48 -11.15 4.93
N ALA A 245 11.13 -10.37 5.95
CA ALA A 245 10.43 -9.11 5.82
C ALA A 245 11.48 -7.99 5.80
N TYR A 246 11.40 -7.11 4.81
CA TYR A 246 12.26 -5.95 4.71
C TYR A 246 11.42 -4.69 4.93
N LEU A 247 11.92 -3.81 5.79
CA LEU A 247 11.33 -2.52 6.11
C LEU A 247 12.15 -1.44 5.42
N VAL A 248 11.51 -0.63 4.60
CA VAL A 248 12.14 0.55 4.00
C VAL A 248 11.44 1.78 4.55
N GLU A 249 12.24 2.66 5.15
CA GLU A 249 11.79 3.87 5.80
C GLU A 249 12.21 5.07 4.96
N VAL A 250 11.23 5.86 4.52
CA VAL A 250 11.47 7.11 3.78
C VAL A 250 10.89 8.25 4.60
N SER A 251 11.78 9.06 5.17
CA SER A 251 11.43 10.33 5.80
C SER A 251 11.31 11.41 4.73
N LEU A 252 10.25 12.22 4.79
CA LEU A 252 9.87 13.18 3.76
C LEU A 252 10.24 14.60 4.12
#